data_AF-Q5U693-F1
#
_entry.id   AF-Q5U693-F1
#
_cell.length_a   1.000
_cell.length_b   1.000
_cell.length_c   1.000
_cell.angle_alpha   90.00
_cell.angle_beta   90.00
_cell.angle_gamma   90.00
#
_symmetry.space_group_name_H-M   'P 1'
#
loop_
_entity.id
_entity.type
_entity.pdbx_description
1 polymer ?
#
loop_
_entity_poly.entity_id
_entity_poly.type
_entity_poly.pdbx_seq_one_letter_code
_entity_poly.pdbx_strand_id
1 'polypeptide(L)'
;MKQDSFIGCHPIKENQYMVSYHTVTADDSFHWAQPKNSAVQLSAAITACARIYMHPFISRDDCYYTDTDSIVLANPLPDNIISSKVVGLFELEEKIKEGFFLAPKAYGYISEEDTDVIKFKGAAKHLVDLPWFREQLANPSRRMQVKIKNQFKVDWDNLTVGVKEYDYSLGIKLNSKRITQPDGETLPIEVNDMCWVDHNIGKAVAKSLMKKLMKLQTTNQILNEKLSQKEREREKRMDGVIVEERKKGEYLGINIETTLTEERTQLDKEESGVTKTDFKKPDT
;
A
#
# COMPACT_ATOMS: atom_id res chain seq x y z
N MET A 1 9.27 38.23 1.32
CA MET A 1 8.98 36.77 1.35
C MET A 1 9.53 36.15 0.08
N LYS A 2 10.31 35.06 0.17
CA LYS A 2 10.85 34.37 -1.01
C LYS A 2 9.70 33.69 -1.76
N GLN A 3 9.59 33.87 -3.08
CA GLN A 3 8.53 33.28 -3.91
C GLN A 3 8.53 31.74 -3.88
N ASP A 4 9.70 31.15 -3.63
CA ASP A 4 9.95 29.71 -3.71
C ASP A 4 9.32 28.89 -2.57
N SER A 5 8.83 29.53 -1.50
CA SER A 5 8.17 28.87 -0.38
C SER A 5 6.65 28.88 -0.46
N PHE A 6 6.05 29.58 -1.43
CA PHE A 6 4.60 29.70 -1.52
C PHE A 6 3.97 28.41 -2.05
N ILE A 7 2.99 27.87 -1.32
CA ILE A 7 2.22 26.67 -1.73
C ILE A 7 0.95 27.09 -2.45
N GLY A 8 0.24 28.07 -1.92
CA GLY A 8 -1.02 28.53 -2.48
C GLY A 8 -1.69 29.61 -1.64
N CYS A 9 -2.61 30.35 -2.25
CA CYS A 9 -3.53 31.21 -1.53
C CYS A 9 -4.97 30.90 -1.93
N HIS A 10 -5.86 30.93 -0.95
CA HIS A 10 -7.27 30.66 -1.11
C HIS A 10 -8.06 31.85 -0.54
N PRO A 11 -8.90 32.53 -1.35
CA PRO A 11 -9.74 33.62 -0.85
C PRO A 11 -10.75 33.08 0.17
N ILE A 12 -10.85 33.72 1.33
CA ILE A 12 -11.84 33.40 2.37
C ILE A 12 -13.02 34.38 2.27
N LYS A 13 -12.71 35.68 2.16
CA LYS A 13 -13.67 36.79 2.01
C LYS A 13 -13.04 37.91 1.20
N GLU A 14 -13.81 38.96 0.91
CA GLU A 14 -13.30 40.18 0.31
C GLU A 14 -12.10 40.71 1.13
N ASN A 15 -10.94 40.83 0.48
CA ASN A 15 -9.65 41.20 1.08
C ASN A 15 -9.10 40.26 2.19
N GLN A 16 -9.60 39.03 2.32
CA GLN A 16 -9.09 38.04 3.28
C GLN A 16 -8.72 36.74 2.56
N TYR A 17 -7.47 36.32 2.70
CA TYR A 17 -6.93 35.13 2.04
C TYR A 17 -6.27 34.20 3.06
N MET A 18 -6.49 32.90 2.92
CA MET A 18 -5.68 31.87 3.54
C MET A 18 -4.43 31.69 2.68
N VAL A 19 -3.25 31.82 3.26
CA VAL A 19 -1.98 31.67 2.54
C VAL A 19 -1.21 30.51 3.15
N SER A 20 -0.85 29.54 2.33
CA SER A 20 -0.03 28.39 2.71
C SER A 20 1.38 28.51 2.13
N TYR A 21 2.39 28.24 2.93
CA TYR A 21 3.79 28.29 2.54
C TYR A 21 4.61 27.22 3.25
N HIS A 22 5.64 26.70 2.59
CA HIS A 22 6.66 25.85 3.16
C HIS A 22 7.69 26.70 3.91
N THR A 23 7.76 26.56 5.23
CA THR A 23 8.87 27.13 6.01
C THR A 23 9.99 26.10 6.11
N VAL A 24 11.17 26.46 5.61
CA VAL A 24 12.41 25.73 5.92
C VAL A 24 12.82 26.17 7.31
N THR A 25 12.61 25.32 8.31
CA THR A 25 12.94 25.59 9.72
C THR A 25 14.44 25.69 10.00
N ALA A 26 15.29 25.45 9.00
CA ALA A 26 16.75 25.55 9.06
C ALA A 26 17.31 26.83 8.42
N ASP A 27 16.48 27.74 7.86
CA ASP A 27 16.94 29.04 7.38
C ASP A 27 17.10 29.99 8.58
N ASP A 28 18.35 30.28 8.97
CA ASP A 28 18.71 31.15 10.11
C ASP A 28 18.09 32.55 10.05
N SER A 29 17.58 32.97 8.89
CA SER A 29 16.89 34.25 8.71
C SER A 29 15.46 34.29 9.29
N PHE A 30 14.89 33.14 9.66
CA PHE A 30 13.57 33.03 10.28
C PHE A 30 13.71 32.45 11.69
N HIS A 31 13.89 33.33 12.69
CA HIS A 31 13.84 32.93 14.09
C HIS A 31 12.43 32.45 14.43
N TRP A 32 12.21 31.13 14.36
CA TRP A 32 11.07 30.51 15.02
C TRP A 32 11.21 30.80 16.52
N ALA A 33 10.42 31.75 17.02
CA ALA A 33 10.31 32.01 18.44
C ALA A 33 9.54 30.86 19.08
N GLN A 34 10.24 29.74 19.33
CA GLN A 34 9.74 28.62 20.12
C GLN A 34 9.00 29.19 21.34
N PRO A 35 7.81 28.65 21.68
CA PRO A 35 7.17 28.97 22.94
C PRO A 35 8.18 28.82 24.07
N LYS A 36 8.55 29.93 24.73
CA LYS A 36 9.63 29.96 25.74
C LYS A 36 9.35 29.05 26.95
N ASN A 37 8.12 28.57 27.09
CA ASN A 37 7.68 27.67 28.15
C ASN A 37 7.74 26.17 27.76
N SER A 38 8.28 25.83 26.57
CA SER A 38 8.47 24.43 26.20
C SER A 38 9.81 23.92 26.74
N ALA A 39 9.74 23.04 27.74
CA ALA A 39 10.89 22.32 28.29
C ALA A 39 10.97 20.90 27.69
N VAL A 40 11.52 20.82 26.47
CA VAL A 40 11.66 19.55 25.74
C VAL A 40 12.50 18.53 26.53
N GLN A 41 13.48 19.00 27.30
CA GLN A 41 14.35 18.17 28.15
C GLN A 41 13.55 17.44 29.23
N LEU A 42 12.58 18.12 29.85
CA LEU A 42 11.69 17.51 30.85
C LEU A 42 10.79 16.44 30.21
N SER A 43 10.23 16.74 29.04
CA SER A 43 9.40 15.77 28.30
C SER A 43 10.20 14.52 27.90
N ALA A 44 11.43 14.71 27.42
CA ALA A 44 12.34 13.62 27.09
C ALA A 44 12.66 12.77 28.33
N ALA A 45 13.00 13.41 29.46
CA ALA A 45 13.28 12.73 30.72
C ALA A 45 12.08 11.91 31.22
N ILE A 46 10.87 12.48 31.21
CA ILE A 46 9.65 11.77 31.61
C ILE A 46 9.44 10.51 30.76
N THR A 47 9.51 10.64 29.42
CA THR A 47 9.31 9.48 28.54
C THR A 47 10.43 8.45 28.63
N ALA A 48 11.67 8.86 28.95
CA ALA A 48 12.77 7.94 29.19
C ALA A 48 12.57 7.16 30.49
N CYS A 49 12.25 7.85 31.58
CA CYS A 49 11.97 7.23 32.88
C CYS A 49 10.80 6.24 32.78
N ALA A 50 9.72 6.59 32.07
CA ALA A 50 8.58 5.68 31.85
C ALA A 50 9.01 4.40 31.12
N ARG A 51 9.83 4.50 30.07
CA ARG A 51 10.34 3.32 29.34
C ARG A 51 11.27 2.46 30.20
N ILE A 52 12.15 3.09 30.97
CA ILE A 52 13.05 2.39 31.91
C ILE A 52 12.21 1.65 32.95
N TYR A 53 11.16 2.28 33.48
CA TYR A 53 10.23 1.66 34.43
C TYR A 53 9.50 0.45 33.83
N MET A 54 9.06 0.55 32.57
CA MET A 54 8.35 -0.55 31.91
C MET A 54 9.27 -1.71 31.47
N HIS A 55 10.57 -1.44 31.26
CA HIS A 55 11.52 -2.40 30.70
C HIS A 55 11.57 -3.77 31.41
N PRO A 56 11.59 -3.86 32.76
CA PRO A 56 11.61 -5.15 33.46
C PRO A 56 10.38 -6.02 33.17
N PHE A 57 9.23 -5.40 32.91
CA PHE A 57 7.98 -6.11 32.62
C PHE A 57 7.90 -6.50 31.15
N ILE A 58 8.37 -5.63 30.25
CA ILE A 58 8.42 -5.90 28.81
C ILE A 58 9.44 -6.99 28.48
N SER A 59 10.53 -7.07 29.24
CA SER A 59 11.62 -8.04 29.00
C SER A 59 11.33 -9.44 29.55
N ARG A 60 10.13 -9.69 30.07
CA ARG A 60 9.73 -11.02 30.54
C ARG A 60 9.45 -11.93 29.35
N ASP A 61 9.84 -13.20 29.49
CA ASP A 61 9.60 -14.22 28.44
C ASP A 61 8.11 -14.47 28.18
N ASP A 62 7.25 -14.18 29.17
CA ASP A 62 5.81 -14.36 29.10
C ASP A 62 5.04 -13.09 28.70
N CYS A 63 5.74 -12.06 28.21
CA CYS A 63 5.14 -10.83 27.72
C CYS A 63 4.74 -10.95 26.25
N TYR A 64 3.44 -10.85 25.98
CA TYR A 64 2.90 -10.93 24.61
C TYR A 64 2.76 -9.57 23.93
N TYR A 65 2.49 -8.52 24.70
CA TYR A 65 2.21 -7.20 24.14
C TYR A 65 2.45 -6.07 25.15
N THR A 66 2.77 -4.88 24.64
CA THR A 66 2.85 -3.65 25.42
C THR A 66 2.50 -2.44 24.56
N ASP A 67 1.83 -1.44 25.14
CA ASP A 67 1.65 -0.12 24.55
C ASP A 67 1.73 0.95 25.64
N THR A 68 2.79 1.75 25.61
CA THR A 68 3.07 2.87 26.52
C THR A 68 3.21 2.48 28.00
N ASP A 69 2.10 2.21 28.68
CA ASP A 69 1.95 1.95 30.11
C ASP A 69 1.16 0.66 30.41
N SER A 70 0.79 -0.09 29.36
CA SER A 70 0.10 -1.39 29.47
C SER A 70 1.03 -2.56 29.13
N ILE A 71 0.77 -3.72 29.74
CA ILE A 71 1.42 -5.00 29.44
C ILE A 71 0.39 -6.12 29.39
N VAL A 72 0.59 -7.09 28.51
CA VAL A 72 -0.19 -8.32 28.45
C VAL A 72 0.74 -9.50 28.72
N LEU A 73 0.47 -10.24 29.79
CA LEU A 73 1.33 -11.32 30.28
C LEU A 73 0.58 -12.66 30.29
N ALA A 74 1.32 -13.76 30.14
CA ALA A 74 0.78 -15.10 30.36
C ALA A 74 0.57 -15.40 31.85
N ASN A 75 1.49 -14.96 32.71
CA ASN A 75 1.40 -15.16 34.16
C ASN A 75 1.11 -13.84 34.87
N PRO A 76 0.38 -13.87 36.00
CA PRO A 76 0.05 -12.67 36.75
C PRO A 76 1.29 -11.98 37.32
N LEU A 77 1.20 -10.67 37.51
CA LEU A 77 2.17 -9.91 38.27
C LEU A 77 2.04 -10.21 39.78
N PRO A 78 3.10 -10.04 40.57
CA PRO A 78 3.02 -10.10 42.03
C PRO A 78 2.06 -9.06 42.62
N ASP A 79 1.29 -9.44 43.65
CA ASP A 79 0.26 -8.59 44.28
C ASP A 79 0.83 -7.27 44.86
N ASN A 80 2.11 -7.24 45.22
CA ASN A 80 2.74 -6.04 45.79
C ASN A 80 2.92 -4.89 44.80
N ILE A 81 2.77 -5.15 43.49
CA ILE A 81 2.87 -4.12 42.44
C ILE A 81 1.54 -3.88 41.73
N ILE A 82 0.45 -4.45 42.23
CA ILE A 82 -0.90 -4.29 41.68
C ILE A 82 -1.75 -3.46 42.65
N SER A 83 -2.32 -2.37 42.18
CA SER A 83 -3.31 -1.56 42.91
C SER A 83 -4.02 -0.59 41.98
N SER A 84 -5.36 -0.54 42.05
CA SER A 84 -6.17 0.44 41.31
C SER A 84 -6.22 1.84 41.96
N LYS A 85 -5.59 2.01 43.13
CA LYS A 85 -5.69 3.26 43.92
C LYS A 85 -4.35 3.97 44.12
N VAL A 86 -3.24 3.27 43.96
CA VAL A 86 -1.91 3.78 44.26
C VAL A 86 -1.23 4.20 42.96
N VAL A 87 -0.87 5.48 42.86
CA VAL A 87 -0.16 6.01 41.68
C VAL A 87 1.16 5.27 41.48
N GLY A 88 1.41 4.83 40.25
CA GLY A 88 2.63 4.13 39.84
C GLY A 88 2.56 2.61 39.92
N LEU A 89 1.54 2.04 40.56
CA LEU A 89 1.27 0.60 40.52
C LEU A 89 0.38 0.23 39.33
N PHE A 90 0.41 -1.04 38.94
CA PHE A 90 -0.42 -1.54 37.84
C PHE A 90 -1.85 -1.79 38.31
N GLU A 91 -2.83 -1.47 37.47
CA GLU A 91 -4.20 -1.92 37.63
C GLU A 91 -4.43 -3.20 36.82
N LEU A 92 -5.07 -4.20 37.43
CA LEU A 92 -5.51 -5.38 36.70
C LEU A 92 -6.80 -5.02 35.94
N GLU A 93 -6.66 -4.66 34.66
CA GLU A 93 -7.81 -4.28 33.83
C GLU A 93 -8.69 -5.48 33.50
N GLU A 94 -8.13 -6.51 32.84
CA GLU A 94 -8.91 -7.63 32.32
C GLU A 94 -8.12 -8.95 32.33
N LYS A 95 -8.85 -10.07 32.34
CA LYS A 95 -8.30 -11.40 32.12
C LYS A 95 -8.71 -11.92 30.75
N ILE A 96 -7.73 -12.43 30.02
CA ILE A 96 -7.88 -12.79 28.60
C ILE A 96 -7.89 -14.31 28.45
N LYS A 97 -8.91 -14.82 27.77
CA LYS A 97 -9.07 -16.25 27.45
C LYS A 97 -8.35 -16.62 26.15
N GLU A 98 -8.52 -15.81 25.11
CA GLU A 98 -7.83 -15.95 23.82
C GLU A 98 -7.53 -14.55 23.27
N GLY A 99 -6.32 -14.31 22.76
CA GLY A 99 -5.94 -13.00 22.23
C GLY A 99 -5.02 -13.08 21.02
N PHE A 100 -5.19 -12.13 20.11
CA PHE A 100 -4.40 -11.97 18.89
C PHE A 100 -3.69 -10.62 18.92
N PHE A 101 -2.36 -10.63 19.07
CA PHE A 101 -1.54 -9.43 19.14
C PHE A 101 -0.60 -9.36 17.93
N LEU A 102 -1.09 -8.80 16.81
CA LEU A 102 -0.41 -8.94 15.52
C LEU A 102 0.56 -7.80 15.20
N ALA A 103 0.28 -6.58 15.65
CA ALA A 103 1.13 -5.42 15.45
C ALA A 103 0.80 -4.30 16.47
N PRO A 104 1.65 -3.26 16.59
CA PRO A 104 1.36 -2.12 17.47
C PRO A 104 -0.01 -1.50 17.15
N LYS A 105 -0.89 -1.46 18.16
CA LYS A 105 -2.27 -0.96 18.06
C LYS A 105 -3.14 -1.74 17.05
N ALA A 106 -2.83 -3.02 16.85
CA ALA A 106 -3.61 -3.96 16.06
C ALA A 106 -3.70 -5.30 16.81
N TYR A 107 -4.66 -5.39 17.71
CA TYR A 107 -4.93 -6.57 18.52
C TYR A 107 -6.43 -6.75 18.78
N GLY A 108 -6.83 -7.98 19.06
CA GLY A 108 -8.18 -8.31 19.50
C GLY A 108 -8.17 -9.52 20.40
N TYR A 109 -9.04 -9.57 21.41
CA TYR A 109 -9.09 -10.68 22.35
C TYR A 109 -10.49 -10.90 22.92
N ILE A 110 -10.69 -12.06 23.52
CA ILE A 110 -11.90 -12.48 24.23
C ILE A 110 -11.57 -12.49 25.72
N SER A 111 -12.32 -11.73 26.52
CA SER A 111 -12.17 -11.73 27.98
C SER A 111 -12.70 -13.02 28.60
N GLU A 112 -12.39 -13.27 29.88
CA GLU A 112 -13.00 -14.38 30.63
C GLU A 112 -14.54 -14.25 30.75
N GLU A 113 -15.07 -13.04 30.58
CA GLU A 113 -16.51 -12.75 30.55
C GLU A 113 -17.13 -12.90 29.14
N ASP A 114 -16.41 -13.58 28.22
CA ASP A 114 -16.78 -13.79 26.81
C ASP A 114 -17.16 -12.48 26.08
N THR A 115 -16.46 -11.39 26.41
CA THR A 115 -16.60 -10.10 25.73
C THR A 115 -15.47 -9.89 24.73
N ASP A 116 -15.82 -9.50 23.50
CA ASP A 116 -14.87 -9.23 22.43
C ASP A 116 -14.32 -7.80 22.52
N VAL A 117 -13.00 -7.67 22.63
CA VAL A 117 -12.31 -6.39 22.60
C VAL A 117 -11.46 -6.30 21.35
N ILE A 118 -11.72 -5.29 20.51
CA ILE A 118 -11.02 -5.08 19.24
C ILE A 118 -10.36 -3.70 19.23
N LYS A 119 -9.05 -3.68 18.96
CA LYS A 119 -8.23 -2.46 18.86
C LYS A 119 -7.45 -2.48 17.56
N PHE A 120 -7.88 -1.67 16.60
CA PHE A 120 -7.22 -1.55 15.31
C PHE A 120 -6.96 -0.10 14.91
N LYS A 121 -5.70 0.23 14.63
CA LYS A 121 -5.28 1.54 14.14
C LYS A 121 -5.41 1.61 12.62
N GLY A 122 -6.36 2.41 12.15
CA GLY A 122 -6.49 2.73 10.73
C GLY A 122 -7.89 3.19 10.36
N ALA A 123 -8.05 3.61 9.10
CA ALA A 123 -9.33 4.10 8.60
C ALA A 123 -10.39 3.00 8.45
N ALA A 124 -9.96 1.74 8.29
CA ALA A 124 -10.82 0.57 8.17
C ALA A 124 -11.10 -0.15 9.52
N LYS A 125 -10.90 0.51 10.67
CA LYS A 125 -11.05 -0.12 12.00
C LYS A 125 -12.41 -0.77 12.27
N HIS A 126 -13.47 -0.28 11.61
CA HIS A 126 -14.84 -0.72 11.78
C HIS A 126 -15.17 -1.99 10.97
N LEU A 127 -14.26 -2.42 10.11
CA LEU A 127 -14.40 -3.62 9.27
C LEU A 127 -13.59 -4.81 9.83
N VAL A 128 -12.94 -4.62 10.98
CA VAL A 128 -12.07 -5.62 11.60
C VAL A 128 -12.82 -6.26 12.76
N ASP A 129 -12.86 -7.58 12.77
CA ASP A 129 -13.44 -8.43 13.80
C ASP A 129 -12.43 -9.50 14.27
N LEU A 130 -12.80 -10.31 15.28
CA LEU A 130 -11.95 -11.40 15.76
C LEU A 130 -11.63 -12.45 14.69
N PRO A 131 -12.61 -12.91 13.86
CA PRO A 131 -12.32 -13.78 12.71
C PRO A 131 -11.24 -13.20 11.79
N TRP A 132 -11.29 -11.90 11.50
CA TRP A 132 -10.27 -11.23 10.70
C TRP A 132 -8.88 -11.37 11.32
N PHE A 133 -8.73 -11.19 12.64
CA PHE A 133 -7.46 -11.39 13.33
C PHE A 133 -6.97 -12.83 13.22
N ARG A 134 -7.86 -13.82 13.38
CA ARG A 134 -7.52 -15.24 13.23
C ARG A 134 -7.03 -15.56 11.81
N GLU A 135 -7.74 -15.09 10.80
CA GLU A 135 -7.37 -15.27 9.38
C GLU A 135 -6.07 -14.52 9.02
N GLN A 136 -5.86 -13.33 9.59
CA GLN A 136 -4.67 -12.54 9.40
C GLN A 136 -3.44 -13.15 10.09
N LEU A 137 -3.62 -13.81 11.24
CA LEU A 137 -2.59 -14.60 11.91
C LEU A 137 -2.21 -15.83 11.07
N ALA A 138 -3.21 -16.54 10.54
CA ALA A 138 -3.00 -17.71 9.68
C ALA A 138 -2.30 -17.35 8.37
N ASN A 139 -2.59 -16.17 7.80
CA ASN A 139 -1.91 -15.65 6.62
C ASN A 139 -1.45 -14.19 6.82
N PRO A 140 -0.21 -13.97 7.27
CA PRO A 140 0.32 -12.63 7.56
C PRO A 140 0.41 -11.69 6.33
N SER A 141 0.49 -12.27 5.12
CA SER A 141 0.52 -11.53 3.86
C SER A 141 -0.87 -11.21 3.31
N ARG A 142 -1.94 -11.67 3.97
CA ARG A 142 -3.33 -11.41 3.54
C ARG A 142 -3.60 -9.92 3.39
N ARG A 143 -4.23 -9.55 2.27
CA ARG A 143 -4.73 -8.20 1.99
C ARG A 143 -6.16 -8.29 1.49
N MET A 144 -7.01 -7.41 1.98
CA MET A 144 -8.40 -7.26 1.54
C MET A 144 -8.58 -5.86 0.95
N GLN A 145 -9.20 -5.77 -0.22
CA GLN A 145 -9.61 -4.47 -0.75
C GLN A 145 -10.98 -4.14 -0.20
N VAL A 146 -11.07 -3.04 0.55
CA VAL A 146 -12.31 -2.57 1.17
C VAL A 146 -12.56 -1.11 0.79
N LYS A 147 -13.83 -0.73 0.69
CA LYS A 147 -14.22 0.67 0.46
C LYS A 147 -14.41 1.38 1.79
N ILE A 148 -13.75 2.51 1.96
CA ILE A 148 -13.90 3.33 3.16
C ILE A 148 -14.29 4.76 2.82
N LYS A 149 -15.08 5.36 3.72
CA LYS A 149 -15.54 6.74 3.63
C LYS A 149 -14.70 7.61 4.54
N ASN A 150 -14.06 8.64 3.99
CA ASN A 150 -13.56 9.75 4.79
C ASN A 150 -14.63 10.84 4.84
N GLN A 151 -15.19 11.08 6.03
CA GLN A 151 -16.27 12.05 6.24
C GLN A 151 -15.78 13.51 6.30
N PHE A 152 -14.47 13.71 6.47
CA PHE A 152 -13.87 15.04 6.68
C PHE A 152 -12.85 15.34 5.58
N LYS A 153 -13.22 15.14 4.32
CA LYS A 153 -12.36 15.58 3.23
C LYS A 153 -12.58 17.08 3.01
N VAL A 154 -11.58 17.87 3.40
CA VAL A 154 -11.55 19.30 3.13
C VAL A 154 -11.24 19.53 1.66
N ASP A 155 -12.11 20.28 0.99
CA ASP A 155 -11.87 20.89 -0.31
C ASP A 155 -11.52 22.36 -0.06
N TRP A 156 -10.23 22.68 -0.22
CA TRP A 156 -9.69 24.01 0.02
C TRP A 156 -10.06 25.02 -1.06
N ASP A 157 -10.41 24.56 -2.26
CA ASP A 157 -10.76 25.44 -3.38
C ASP A 157 -12.18 25.99 -3.20
N ASN A 158 -13.10 25.12 -2.80
CA ASN A 158 -14.49 25.49 -2.53
C ASN A 158 -14.76 25.84 -1.06
N LEU A 159 -13.75 25.70 -0.18
CA LEU A 159 -13.86 25.81 1.27
C LEU A 159 -15.01 24.97 1.85
N THR A 160 -15.21 23.77 1.28
CA THR A 160 -16.25 22.83 1.71
C THR A 160 -15.64 21.60 2.37
N VAL A 161 -16.43 20.94 3.21
CA VAL A 161 -16.08 19.63 3.77
C VAL A 161 -17.03 18.61 3.18
N GLY A 162 -16.47 17.64 2.46
CA GLY A 162 -17.22 16.60 1.78
C GLY A 162 -16.86 15.20 2.27
N VAL A 163 -17.71 14.24 1.89
CA VAL A 163 -17.44 12.81 2.07
C VAL A 163 -16.76 12.29 0.81
N LYS A 164 -15.62 11.61 0.95
CA LYS A 164 -14.97 10.92 -0.16
C LYS A 164 -14.81 9.43 0.13
N GLU A 165 -15.19 8.62 -0.84
CA GLU A 165 -14.93 7.19 -0.87
C GLU A 165 -13.62 6.89 -1.59
N TYR A 166 -12.90 5.88 -1.09
CA TYR A 166 -11.69 5.38 -1.71
C TYR A 166 -11.50 3.91 -1.38
N ASP A 167 -10.85 3.20 -2.30
CA ASP A 167 -10.43 1.82 -2.10
C ASP A 167 -9.22 1.80 -1.14
N TYR A 168 -9.28 0.89 -0.17
CA TYR A 168 -8.29 0.75 0.89
C TYR A 168 -7.84 -0.70 1.00
N SER A 169 -6.53 -0.90 1.00
CA SER A 169 -5.93 -2.22 1.21
C SER A 169 -5.78 -2.47 2.71
N LEU A 170 -6.72 -3.23 3.26
CA LEU A 170 -6.73 -3.68 4.64
C LEU A 170 -5.80 -4.89 4.81
N GLY A 171 -4.89 -4.78 5.76
CA GLY A 171 -3.96 -5.84 6.15
C GLY A 171 -2.82 -5.29 6.99
N ILE A 172 -2.08 -6.18 7.64
CA ILE A 172 -0.97 -5.77 8.51
C ILE A 172 0.29 -5.60 7.68
N LYS A 173 0.83 -4.37 7.68
CA LYS A 173 2.14 -4.08 7.08
C LYS A 173 3.24 -4.65 7.98
N LEU A 174 3.63 -5.88 7.71
CA LEU A 174 4.87 -6.45 8.20
C LEU A 174 6.06 -5.62 7.70
N ASN A 175 7.09 -5.47 8.52
CA ASN A 175 8.41 -4.96 8.11
C ASN A 175 8.46 -3.52 7.58
N SER A 176 7.52 -2.64 7.98
CA SER A 176 7.57 -1.23 7.52
C SER A 176 8.78 -0.43 8.03
N LYS A 177 9.50 -0.95 9.03
CA LYS A 177 10.64 -0.27 9.69
C LYS A 177 11.87 -1.15 9.93
N ARG A 178 11.77 -2.46 9.71
CA ARG A 178 12.82 -3.44 10.04
C ARG A 178 12.93 -4.53 8.97
N ILE A 179 14.15 -4.99 8.71
CA ILE A 179 14.49 -6.11 7.84
C ILE A 179 14.82 -7.30 8.73
N THR A 180 14.17 -8.44 8.49
CA THR A 180 14.49 -9.69 9.18
C THR A 180 15.67 -10.35 8.48
N GLN A 181 16.73 -10.62 9.23
CA GLN A 181 17.89 -11.38 8.78
C GLN A 181 17.60 -12.89 8.81
N PRO A 182 18.38 -13.70 8.06
CA PRO A 182 18.19 -15.16 8.01
C PRO A 182 18.38 -15.88 9.36
N ASP A 183 19.07 -15.26 10.31
CA ASP A 183 19.29 -15.74 11.68
C ASP A 183 18.13 -15.43 12.62
N GLY A 184 17.10 -14.71 12.16
CA GLY A 184 15.95 -14.29 12.95
C GLY A 184 16.12 -12.93 13.63
N GLU A 185 17.31 -12.32 13.58
CA GLU A 185 17.51 -10.96 14.10
C GLU A 185 16.82 -9.93 13.20
N THR A 186 16.26 -8.87 13.80
CA THR A 186 15.60 -7.80 13.04
C THR A 186 16.39 -6.50 13.12
N LEU A 187 16.95 -6.07 11.99
CA LEU A 187 17.66 -4.80 11.87
C LEU A 187 16.69 -3.68 11.48
N PRO A 188 16.84 -2.45 11.99
CA PRO A 188 16.15 -1.29 11.42
C PRO A 188 16.50 -1.17 9.93
N ILE A 189 15.49 -0.82 9.11
CA ILE A 189 15.76 -0.44 7.71
C ILE A 189 16.71 0.75 7.78
N GLU A 190 17.90 0.59 7.22
CA GLU A 190 18.85 1.68 7.05
C GLU A 190 18.24 2.67 6.06
N VAL A 191 17.56 3.69 6.59
CA VAL A 191 17.10 4.81 5.79
C VAL A 191 18.32 5.68 5.57
N ASN A 192 18.96 5.53 4.41
CA ASN A 192 19.97 6.46 3.93
C ASN A 192 19.30 7.82 3.72
N ASP A 193 19.24 8.60 4.79
CA ASP A 193 18.79 9.97 4.74
C ASP A 193 19.88 10.78 4.03
N MET A 194 19.59 11.18 2.79
CA MET A 194 20.48 12.03 2.01
C MET A 194 20.57 13.45 2.57
N CYS A 195 19.93 13.78 3.70
CA CYS A 195 20.07 15.08 4.38
C CYS A 195 21.53 15.44 4.73
N TRP A 196 22.45 14.47 4.76
CA TRP A 196 23.88 14.73 5.01
C TRP A 196 24.69 15.02 3.75
N VAL A 197 24.12 14.74 2.56
CA VAL A 197 24.73 15.13 1.30
C VAL A 197 24.42 16.61 1.12
N ASP A 198 25.45 17.46 1.12
CA ASP A 198 25.35 18.89 0.81
C ASP A 198 24.29 19.11 -0.29
N HIS A 199 23.33 19.98 -0.02
CA HIS A 199 22.18 20.29 -0.88
C HIS A 199 22.56 20.45 -2.36
N ASN A 200 23.76 20.97 -2.62
CA ASN A 200 24.29 21.16 -3.97
C ASN A 200 24.74 19.84 -4.63
N ILE A 201 25.37 18.96 -3.86
CA ILE A 201 25.81 17.63 -4.33
C ILE A 201 24.59 16.73 -4.55
N GLY A 202 23.61 16.75 -3.63
CA GLY A 202 22.36 15.99 -3.76
C GLY A 202 21.58 16.38 -5.02
N LYS A 203 21.44 17.68 -5.29
CA LYS A 203 20.83 18.20 -6.52
C LYS A 203 21.60 17.81 -7.77
N ALA A 204 22.93 17.84 -7.74
CA ALA A 204 23.77 17.46 -8.88
C ALA A 204 23.60 15.97 -9.21
N VAL A 205 23.56 15.10 -8.20
CA VAL A 205 23.33 13.66 -8.36
C VAL A 205 21.92 13.39 -8.92
N ALA A 206 20.89 14.01 -8.35
CA ALA A 206 19.51 13.87 -8.83
C ALA A 206 19.36 14.31 -10.31
N LYS A 207 19.98 15.45 -10.67
CA LYS A 207 19.98 15.96 -12.06
C LYS A 207 20.73 15.03 -13.02
N SER A 208 21.85 14.45 -12.57
CA SER A 208 22.61 13.47 -13.34
C SER A 208 21.81 12.19 -13.58
N LEU A 209 21.13 11.68 -12.56
CA LEU A 209 20.26 10.50 -12.65
C LEU A 209 19.06 10.76 -13.57
N MET A 210 18.39 11.90 -13.46
CA MET A 210 17.32 12.29 -14.38
C MET A 210 17.80 12.37 -15.83
N LYS A 211 18.99 12.92 -16.07
CA LYS A 211 19.57 12.99 -17.42
C LYS A 211 19.88 11.59 -17.99
N LYS A 212 20.38 10.67 -17.15
CA LYS A 212 20.57 9.26 -17.55
C LYS A 212 19.24 8.58 -17.87
N LEU A 213 18.21 8.82 -17.06
CA LEU A 213 16.89 8.22 -17.24
C LEU A 213 16.22 8.71 -18.52
N MET A 214 16.29 10.01 -18.84
CA MET A 214 15.81 10.53 -20.12
C MET A 214 16.55 9.91 -21.32
N LYS A 215 17.89 9.80 -21.25
CA LYS A 215 18.66 9.16 -22.32
C LYS A 215 18.23 7.71 -22.56
N LEU A 216 17.99 6.95 -21.48
CA LEU A 216 17.52 5.57 -21.58
C LEU A 216 16.12 5.48 -22.19
N GLN A 217 15.21 6.40 -21.82
CA GLN A 217 13.88 6.48 -22.42
C GLN A 217 13.94 6.78 -23.92
N THR A 218 14.74 7.75 -24.35
CA THR A 218 14.95 8.05 -25.77
C THR A 218 15.56 6.86 -26.51
N THR A 219 16.52 6.18 -25.89
CA THR A 219 17.17 4.99 -26.50
C THR A 219 16.17 3.86 -26.69
N ASN A 220 15.31 3.60 -25.70
CA ASN A 220 14.25 2.61 -25.80
C ASN A 220 13.21 2.96 -26.88
N GLN A 221 12.85 4.24 -27.03
CA GLN A 221 11.96 4.68 -28.12
C GLN A 221 12.56 4.38 -29.50
N ILE A 222 13.83 4.74 -29.72
CA ILE A 222 14.53 4.47 -30.98
C ILE A 222 14.63 2.96 -31.25
N LEU A 223 14.91 2.16 -30.22
CA LEU A 223 14.96 0.70 -30.34
C LEU A 223 13.61 0.11 -30.73
N ASN A 224 12.51 0.57 -30.12
CA ASN A 224 11.17 0.13 -30.46
C ASN A 224 10.77 0.50 -31.89
N GLU A 225 11.13 1.70 -32.36
CA GLU A 225 10.90 2.11 -33.75
C GLU A 225 11.67 1.24 -34.74
N LYS A 226 12.95 0.93 -34.45
CA LYS A 226 13.77 0.02 -35.25
C LYS A 226 13.21 -1.41 -35.26
N LEU A 227 12.71 -1.88 -34.12
CA LEU A 227 12.07 -3.20 -34.02
C LEU A 227 10.84 -3.27 -34.94
N SER A 228 9.99 -2.25 -34.87
CA SER A 228 8.77 -2.14 -35.69
C SER A 228 9.08 -2.02 -37.20
N GLN A 229 10.15 -1.30 -37.58
CA GLN A 229 10.60 -1.27 -38.96
C GLN A 229 11.07 -2.65 -39.45
N LYS A 230 11.83 -3.37 -38.61
CA LYS A 230 12.34 -4.70 -38.95
C LYS A 230 11.21 -5.75 -39.06
N GLU A 231 10.16 -5.61 -38.26
CA GLU A 231 8.94 -6.44 -38.38
C GLU A 231 8.23 -6.20 -39.71
N ARG A 232 8.00 -4.93 -40.08
CA ARG A 232 7.42 -4.57 -41.40
C ARG A 232 8.27 -5.07 -42.57
N GLU A 233 9.59 -5.03 -42.44
CA GLU A 233 10.49 -5.60 -43.47
C GLU A 233 10.41 -7.12 -43.56
N ARG A 234 10.18 -7.82 -42.44
CA ARG A 234 9.99 -9.28 -42.44
C ARG A 234 8.66 -9.65 -43.10
N GLU A 235 7.59 -8.93 -42.80
CA GLU A 235 6.29 -9.12 -43.46
C GLU A 235 6.39 -8.92 -44.98
N LYS A 236 7.01 -7.82 -45.43
CA LYS A 236 7.21 -7.58 -46.87
C LYS A 236 8.08 -8.64 -47.55
N ARG A 237 9.09 -9.18 -46.86
CA ARG A 237 9.90 -10.29 -47.38
C ARG A 237 9.08 -11.58 -47.48
N MET A 238 8.22 -11.86 -46.50
CA MET A 238 7.34 -13.00 -46.51
C MET A 238 6.29 -12.91 -47.63
N ASP A 239 5.70 -11.73 -47.82
CA ASP A 239 4.79 -11.45 -48.94
C ASP A 239 5.49 -11.60 -50.30
N GLY A 240 6.73 -11.12 -50.41
CA GLY A 240 7.55 -11.29 -51.62
C GLY A 240 7.86 -12.75 -51.96
N VAL A 241 8.15 -13.57 -50.95
CA VAL A 241 8.37 -15.03 -51.12
C VAL A 241 7.09 -15.72 -51.59
N ILE A 242 5.93 -15.38 -51.02
CA ILE A 242 4.62 -15.92 -51.44
C ILE A 242 4.32 -15.56 -52.90
N VAL A 243 4.67 -14.33 -53.33
CA VAL A 243 4.48 -13.88 -54.72
C VAL A 243 5.44 -14.61 -55.68
N GLU A 244 6.68 -14.86 -55.29
CA GLU A 244 7.61 -15.66 -56.10
C GLU A 244 7.20 -17.13 -56.21
N GLU A 245 6.68 -17.73 -55.12
CA GLU A 245 6.14 -19.10 -55.15
C GLU A 245 4.91 -19.21 -56.06
N ARG A 246 4.01 -18.22 -56.05
CA ARG A 246 2.89 -18.16 -57.01
C ARG A 246 3.35 -18.06 -58.46
N LYS A 247 4.33 -17.21 -58.75
CA LYS A 247 4.89 -17.07 -60.10
C LYS A 247 5.62 -18.34 -60.57
N LYS A 248 6.28 -19.08 -59.68
CA LYS A 248 6.87 -20.39 -59.98
C LYS A 248 5.79 -21.44 -60.28
N GLY A 249 4.65 -21.40 -59.57
CA GLY A 249 3.49 -22.25 -59.86
C GLY A 249 2.88 -21.96 -61.25
N GLU A 250 2.79 -20.68 -61.63
CA GLU A 250 2.31 -20.27 -62.96
C GLU A 250 3.28 -20.67 -64.09
N TYR A 251 4.60 -20.57 -63.88
CA TYR A 251 5.61 -20.99 -64.88
C TYR A 251 5.68 -22.52 -65.07
N LEU A 252 5.26 -23.31 -64.08
CA LEU A 252 5.24 -24.78 -64.17
C LEU A 252 3.96 -25.34 -64.83
N GLY A 253 3.04 -24.46 -65.27
CA GLY A 253 1.81 -24.88 -65.96
C GLY A 253 0.87 -25.72 -65.11
N ILE A 254 0.85 -25.51 -63.79
CA ILE A 254 -0.13 -26.16 -62.91
C ILE A 254 -1.33 -25.24 -62.77
N ASN A 255 -2.34 -25.44 -63.63
CA ASN A 255 -3.69 -24.99 -63.36
C ASN A 255 -4.31 -25.92 -62.32
N ILE A 256 -4.41 -25.47 -61.08
CA ILE A 256 -5.39 -26.00 -60.11
C ILE A 256 -6.27 -24.82 -59.71
N GLU A 257 -7.18 -24.45 -60.61
CA GLU A 257 -8.49 -24.03 -60.17
C GLU A 257 -9.21 -25.26 -59.59
N THR A 258 -9.97 -25.04 -58.52
CA THR A 258 -10.89 -25.98 -57.83
C THR A 258 -10.29 -26.99 -56.85
N THR A 259 -9.97 -26.55 -55.62
CA THR A 259 -10.12 -27.39 -54.39
C THR A 259 -10.29 -26.53 -53.10
N LEU A 260 -11.02 -25.42 -53.15
CA LEU A 260 -11.41 -24.70 -51.91
C LEU A 260 -12.92 -24.43 -51.80
N THR A 261 -13.70 -24.85 -52.79
CA THR A 261 -15.17 -24.73 -52.78
C THR A 261 -15.89 -26.03 -52.40
N GLU A 262 -15.21 -27.18 -52.41
CA GLU A 262 -15.83 -28.47 -52.09
C GLU A 262 -15.73 -28.87 -50.60
N GLU A 263 -14.75 -28.38 -49.84
CA GLU A 263 -14.70 -28.64 -48.39
C GLU A 263 -15.68 -27.78 -47.57
N ARG A 264 -16.14 -26.63 -48.11
CA ARG A 264 -17.19 -25.82 -47.46
C ARG A 264 -18.60 -26.36 -47.68
N THR A 265 -18.85 -27.14 -48.75
CA THR A 265 -20.18 -27.71 -49.02
C THR A 265 -20.42 -29.09 -48.40
N GLN A 266 -19.40 -29.71 -47.78
CA GLN A 266 -19.56 -30.95 -47.01
C GLN A 266 -19.78 -30.70 -45.50
N LEU A 267 -19.35 -29.57 -44.94
CA LEU A 267 -19.65 -29.20 -43.54
C LEU A 267 -21.08 -28.66 -43.36
N ASP A 268 -21.65 -27.96 -44.35
CA ASP A 268 -23.01 -27.40 -44.26
C ASP A 268 -24.13 -28.44 -44.54
N LYS A 269 -23.78 -29.69 -44.89
CA LYS A 269 -24.74 -30.79 -45.12
C LYS A 269 -24.85 -31.80 -43.98
N GLU A 270 -23.97 -31.77 -42.98
CA GLU A 270 -24.09 -32.62 -41.79
C GLU A 270 -24.98 -32.01 -40.68
N GLU A 271 -25.32 -30.72 -40.74
CA GLU A 271 -26.22 -30.08 -39.77
C GLU A 271 -27.73 -30.18 -40.09
N SER A 272 -28.12 -30.82 -41.21
CA SER A 272 -29.53 -30.92 -41.61
C SER A 272 -29.99 -32.36 -41.82
N GLY A 273 -30.02 -33.17 -40.76
CA GLY A 273 -30.54 -34.53 -40.93
C GLY A 273 -30.59 -35.51 -39.77
N VAL A 274 -30.93 -35.11 -38.53
CA VAL A 274 -31.59 -36.07 -37.60
C VAL A 274 -32.74 -35.39 -36.86
N THR A 275 -33.91 -35.98 -37.09
CA THR A 275 -35.27 -35.62 -36.72
C THR A 275 -35.72 -35.99 -35.30
N LYS A 276 -36.62 -35.14 -34.76
CA LYS A 276 -37.81 -35.45 -33.90
C LYS A 276 -37.51 -35.95 -32.46
N THR A 277 -38.16 -35.53 -31.37
CA THR A 277 -39.61 -35.40 -31.10
C THR A 277 -39.88 -34.56 -29.83
N ASP A 278 -40.90 -33.70 -29.92
CA ASP A 278 -41.93 -33.28 -28.95
C ASP A 278 -41.76 -33.49 -27.42
N PHE A 279 -42.03 -32.44 -26.60
CA PHE A 279 -43.34 -32.22 -25.94
C PHE A 279 -43.35 -31.06 -24.90
N LYS A 280 -44.44 -30.28 -24.95
CA LYS A 280 -45.15 -29.53 -23.87
C LYS A 280 -44.56 -28.24 -23.24
N LYS A 281 -45.24 -27.13 -23.52
CA LYS A 281 -45.70 -26.12 -22.52
C LYS A 281 -47.15 -26.50 -22.11
N PRO A 282 -47.67 -26.18 -20.91
CA PRO A 282 -47.80 -24.81 -20.36
C PRO A 282 -47.55 -24.79 -18.81
N ASP A 283 -47.63 -23.71 -18.02
CA ASP A 283 -48.68 -22.69 -17.87
C ASP A 283 -48.14 -21.38 -17.27
N THR A 284 -48.96 -20.35 -17.45
CA THR A 284 -49.12 -19.12 -16.65
C THR A 284 -48.87 -19.24 -15.15
#